data_AF-X1H897-F1
#
_entry.id   AF-X1H897-F1
#
_cell.length_a   1.000
_cell.length_b   1.000
_cell.length_c   1.000
_cell.angle_alpha   90.00
_cell.angle_beta   90.00
_cell.angle_gamma   90.00
#
_symmetry.space_group_name_H-M   'P 1'
#
loop_
_entity.id
_entity.type
_entity.pdbx_description
1 polymer ?
#
loop_
_entity_poly.entity_id
_entity_poly.type
_entity_poly.pdbx_seq_one_letter_code
_entity_poly.pdbx_strand_id
1 'polypeptide(L)'
;MVKGKDEVNSQFIKEIERLKPHEHLCHIYDTPEEWSAAVTAFLITGLRRGEKCLYVVDTHTADQVRALLHEQGVDVTTAEASGQLVILHEAKAYTRGGFFDPDRMIAFLVNAAETAIAEGYHAIR
;
A
#
# COMPACT_ATOMS: atom_id res chain seq x y z
N MET A 1 25.74 -2.65 20.84
CA MET A 1 24.43 -2.29 21.43
C MET A 1 23.38 -2.69 20.42
N VAL A 2 22.51 -3.64 20.74
CA VAL A 2 21.40 -4.06 19.86
C VAL A 2 20.31 -2.99 20.01
N LYS A 3 19.82 -2.45 18.89
CA LYS A 3 18.71 -1.48 18.91
C LYS A 3 17.47 -2.11 19.53
N GLY A 4 16.71 -1.34 20.30
CA GLY A 4 15.41 -1.77 20.82
C GLY A 4 14.40 -1.96 19.69
N LYS A 5 13.41 -2.85 19.86
CA LYS A 5 12.39 -3.16 18.84
C LYS A 5 11.63 -1.90 18.37
N ASP A 6 11.31 -0.99 19.28
CA ASP A 6 10.65 0.28 18.97
C ASP A 6 11.53 1.22 18.12
N GLU A 7 12.84 1.23 18.37
CA GLU A 7 13.80 2.03 17.63
C GLU A 7 14.01 1.49 16.20
N VAL A 8 13.97 0.16 16.04
CA VAL A 8 13.98 -0.50 14.73
C VAL A 8 12.71 -0.17 13.96
N ASN A 9 11.53 -0.25 14.61
CA ASN A 9 10.26 0.09 13.98
C ASN A 9 10.21 1.56 13.54
N SER A 10 10.66 2.49 14.39
CA SER A 10 10.74 3.91 14.04
C SER A 10 11.68 4.19 12.86
N GLN A 11 12.83 3.50 12.78
CA GLN A 11 13.71 3.64 11.63
C GLN A 11 13.07 3.09 10.36
N PHE A 12 12.39 1.95 10.45
CA PHE A 12 11.73 1.30 9.34
C PHE A 12 10.64 2.19 8.71
N ILE A 13 9.83 2.85 9.54
CA ILE A 13 8.82 3.82 9.07
C ILE A 13 9.48 4.97 8.28
N LYS A 14 10.63 5.47 8.74
CA LYS A 14 11.38 6.52 8.00
C LYS A 14 11.89 6.02 6.65
N GLU A 15 12.26 4.75 6.53
CA GLU A 15 12.64 4.16 5.24
C GLU A 15 11.44 4.06 4.30
N ILE A 16 10.27 3.63 4.79
CA ILE A 16 9.01 3.62 4.02
C ILE A 16 8.70 5.01 3.46
N GLU A 17 8.78 6.04 4.29
CA GLU A 17 8.52 7.44 3.88
C GLU A 17 9.51 7.96 2.82
N ARG A 18 10.69 7.34 2.72
CA ARG A 18 11.75 7.73 1.78
C ARG A 18 11.77 6.93 0.49
N LEU A 19 10.95 5.88 0.40
CA LEU A 19 10.86 5.04 -0.79
C LEU A 19 10.61 5.88 -2.04
N LYS A 20 11.44 5.64 -3.05
CA LYS A 20 11.32 6.19 -4.39
C LYS A 20 10.48 5.27 -5.26
N PRO A 21 9.90 5.79 -6.35
CA PRO A 21 9.28 4.93 -7.35
C PRO A 21 10.23 3.80 -7.78
N HIS A 22 9.67 2.61 -8.01
CA HIS A 22 10.36 1.36 -8.35
C HIS A 22 11.13 0.66 -7.21
N GLU A 23 11.20 1.24 -6.01
CA GLU A 23 11.75 0.55 -4.84
C GLU A 23 10.71 -0.38 -4.22
N HIS A 24 11.13 -1.60 -3.88
CA HIS A 24 10.30 -2.57 -3.18
C HIS A 24 10.88 -2.84 -1.79
N LEU A 25 9.99 -2.90 -0.81
CA LEU A 25 10.35 -3.18 0.57
C LEU A 25 9.43 -4.28 1.11
N CYS A 26 10.02 -5.27 1.75
CA CYS A 26 9.30 -6.34 2.42
C CYS A 26 9.30 -6.09 3.93
N HIS A 27 8.12 -6.02 4.54
CA HIS A 27 7.96 -5.89 5.98
C HIS A 27 7.61 -7.23 6.60
N ILE A 28 8.48 -7.75 7.46
CA ILE A 28 8.18 -8.88 8.34
C ILE A 28 7.86 -8.29 9.72
N TYR A 29 6.69 -8.62 10.25
CA TYR A 29 6.15 -8.07 11.50
C TYR A 29 5.55 -9.17 12.38
N ASP A 30 5.47 -8.90 13.68
CA ASP A 30 4.92 -9.82 14.67
C ASP A 30 3.56 -9.35 15.22
N THR A 31 3.26 -8.04 15.14
CA THR A 31 2.07 -7.46 15.78
C THR A 31 1.20 -6.65 14.82
N PRO A 32 -0.12 -6.53 15.08
CA PRO A 32 -1.01 -5.68 14.30
C PRO A 32 -0.61 -4.20 14.28
N GLU A 33 0.04 -3.71 15.34
CA GLU A 33 0.50 -2.32 15.45
C GLU A 33 1.68 -2.03 14.52
N GLU A 34 2.57 -2.99 14.32
CA GLU A 34 3.67 -2.88 13.34
C GLU A 34 3.12 -2.84 11.92
N TRP A 35 2.19 -3.74 11.61
CA TRP A 35 1.49 -3.74 10.33
C TRP A 35 0.76 -2.42 10.07
N SER A 36 -0.05 -1.95 11.04
CA SER A 36 -0.87 -0.75 10.85
C SER A 36 -0.01 0.50 10.70
N ALA A 37 1.09 0.62 11.43
CA ALA A 37 2.05 1.71 11.28
C ALA A 37 2.68 1.72 9.88
N ALA A 38 3.13 0.56 9.38
CA ALA A 38 3.75 0.44 8.07
C ALA A 38 2.77 0.77 6.93
N VAL A 39 1.56 0.20 6.94
CA VAL A 39 0.53 0.44 5.93
C VAL A 39 0.12 1.91 5.88
N THR A 40 -0.09 2.50 7.06
CA THR A 40 -0.45 3.90 7.21
C THR A 40 0.64 4.80 6.63
N ALA A 41 1.90 4.61 7.05
CA ALA A 41 3.01 5.42 6.56
C ALA A 41 3.17 5.32 5.03
N PHE A 42 3.03 4.12 4.47
CA PHE A 42 3.16 3.86 3.05
C PHE A 42 2.08 4.58 2.23
N LEU A 43 0.81 4.39 2.59
CA LEU A 43 -0.33 4.95 1.85
C LEU A 43 -0.42 6.48 2.02
N ILE A 44 -0.25 7.01 3.24
CA ILE A 44 -0.28 8.45 3.47
C ILE A 44 0.84 9.16 2.71
N THR A 45 2.03 8.57 2.65
CA THR A 45 3.15 9.14 1.89
C THR A 45 2.80 9.26 0.41
N GLY A 46 2.28 8.20 -0.21
CA GLY A 46 1.88 8.23 -1.62
C GLY A 46 0.76 9.22 -1.90
N LEU A 47 -0.29 9.22 -1.07
CA LEU A 47 -1.42 10.14 -1.21
C LEU A 47 -0.97 11.61 -1.13
N ARG A 48 -0.11 11.95 -0.15
CA ARG A 48 0.45 13.32 0.00
C ARG A 48 1.34 13.73 -1.16
N ARG A 49 1.99 12.79 -1.83
CA ARG A 49 2.82 13.03 -3.02
C ARG A 49 2.01 13.15 -4.31
N GLY A 50 0.70 12.88 -4.27
CA GLY A 50 -0.12 12.85 -5.49
C GLY A 50 0.14 11.59 -6.34
N GLU A 51 0.61 10.50 -5.73
CA GLU A 51 0.80 9.20 -6.37
C GLU A 51 -0.53 8.42 -6.36
N LYS A 52 -0.71 7.49 -7.31
CA LYS A 52 -1.82 6.52 -7.26
C LYS A 52 -1.42 5.41 -6.28
N CYS A 53 -2.22 5.19 -5.25
CA CYS A 53 -2.00 4.17 -4.22
C CYS A 53 -2.89 2.96 -4.48
N LEU A 54 -2.28 1.81 -4.77
CA LEU A 54 -2.95 0.52 -4.93
C LEU A 54 -2.62 -0.39 -3.75
N TYR A 55 -3.64 -0.77 -2.98
CA TYR A 55 -3.47 -1.67 -1.83
C TYR A 55 -4.24 -2.98 -2.05
N VAL A 56 -3.53 -4.10 -2.08
CA VAL A 56 -4.13 -5.44 -2.22
C VAL A 56 -4.21 -6.10 -0.84
N VAL A 57 -5.43 -6.40 -0.39
CA VAL A 57 -5.72 -7.04 0.88
C VAL A 57 -5.89 -8.56 0.74
N ASP A 58 -5.60 -9.28 1.81
CA ASP A 58 -5.83 -10.73 1.96
C ASP A 58 -6.38 -11.02 3.36
N THR A 59 -5.51 -11.15 4.37
CA THR A 59 -5.92 -11.43 5.76
C THR A 59 -6.70 -10.28 6.40
N HIS A 60 -6.27 -9.04 6.13
CA HIS A 60 -6.98 -7.84 6.59
C HIS A 60 -8.06 -7.44 5.57
N THR A 61 -9.03 -6.65 6.01
CA THR A 61 -10.12 -6.18 5.16
C THR A 61 -9.84 -4.78 4.63
N ALA A 62 -10.50 -4.43 3.52
CA ALA A 62 -10.45 -3.06 3.00
C ALA A 62 -10.97 -2.05 4.03
N ASP A 63 -12.02 -2.39 4.79
CA ASP A 63 -12.60 -1.49 5.79
C ASP A 63 -11.65 -1.21 6.97
N GLN A 64 -10.82 -2.19 7.37
CA GLN A 64 -9.77 -1.96 8.36
C GLN A 64 -8.74 -0.94 7.85
N VAL A 65 -8.32 -1.05 6.58
CA VAL A 65 -7.38 -0.09 5.98
C VAL A 65 -8.01 1.30 5.90
N ARG A 66 -9.28 1.40 5.48
CA ARG A 66 -10.02 2.68 5.45
C ARG A 66 -10.10 3.31 6.84
N ALA A 67 -10.38 2.52 7.88
CA ALA A 67 -10.44 3.00 9.25
C ALA A 67 -9.09 3.56 9.71
N LEU A 68 -7.98 2.84 9.46
CA LEU A 68 -6.63 3.30 9.78
C LEU A 68 -6.30 4.64 9.11
N LEU A 69 -6.61 4.79 7.82
CA LEU A 69 -6.37 6.03 7.09
C LEU A 69 -7.24 7.18 7.62
N HIS A 70 -8.51 6.92 7.91
CA HIS A 70 -9.43 7.90 8.46
C HIS A 70 -8.99 8.39 9.85
N GLU A 71 -8.54 7.49 10.73
CA GLU A 71 -7.98 7.84 12.05
C GLU A 71 -6.77 8.77 11.96
N GLN A 72 -6.07 8.78 10.84
CA GLN A 72 -4.92 9.63 10.56
C GLN A 72 -5.28 10.91 9.79
N GLY A 73 -6.58 11.18 9.63
CA GLY A 73 -7.09 12.40 8.98
C GLY A 73 -7.06 12.38 7.46
N VAL A 74 -6.96 11.20 6.83
CA VAL A 74 -7.07 11.07 5.37
C VAL A 74 -8.55 11.11 4.97
N ASP A 75 -8.87 11.94 3.97
CA ASP A 75 -10.18 11.88 3.29
C ASP A 75 -10.21 10.70 2.31
N VAL A 76 -10.48 9.51 2.86
CA VAL A 76 -10.52 8.24 2.12
C VAL A 76 -11.58 8.29 1.02
N THR A 77 -12.75 8.89 1.30
CA THR A 77 -13.86 8.97 0.35
C THR A 77 -13.44 9.72 -0.91
N THR A 78 -12.82 10.89 -0.76
CA THR A 78 -12.33 11.67 -1.90
C THR A 78 -11.18 10.97 -2.63
N ALA A 79 -10.27 10.32 -1.89
CA ALA A 79 -9.17 9.57 -2.48
C ALA A 79 -9.66 8.37 -3.32
N GLU A 80 -10.66 7.61 -2.84
CA GLU A 80 -11.25 6.51 -3.60
C GLU A 80 -12.11 7.02 -4.77
N ALA A 81 -12.90 8.09 -4.58
CA ALA A 81 -13.75 8.65 -5.62
C ALA A 81 -12.96 9.26 -6.80
N SER A 82 -11.80 9.84 -6.53
CA SER A 82 -10.88 10.33 -7.57
C SER A 82 -10.08 9.21 -8.25
N GLY A 83 -10.13 7.99 -7.72
CA GLY A 83 -9.30 6.87 -8.17
C GLY A 83 -7.86 6.94 -7.68
N GLN A 84 -7.49 7.92 -6.84
CA GLN A 84 -6.14 8.01 -6.30
C GLN A 84 -5.84 6.86 -5.33
N LEU A 85 -6.82 6.41 -4.55
CA LEU A 85 -6.72 5.24 -3.68
C LEU A 85 -7.58 4.11 -4.25
N VAL A 86 -6.98 2.93 -4.41
CA VAL A 86 -7.67 1.71 -4.85
C VAL A 86 -7.34 0.59 -3.88
N ILE A 87 -8.35 0.05 -3.20
CA ILE A 87 -8.21 -1.09 -2.30
C ILE A 87 -8.95 -2.30 -2.87
N LEU A 88 -8.23 -3.41 -3.11
CA LEU A 88 -8.76 -4.62 -3.75
C LEU A 88 -8.42 -5.86 -2.93
N HIS A 89 -9.24 -6.90 -3.01
CA HIS A 89 -8.90 -8.22 -2.47
C HIS A 89 -8.00 -8.98 -3.45
N GLU A 90 -7.08 -9.80 -2.95
CA GLU A 90 -6.14 -10.60 -3.75
C GLU A 90 -6.81 -11.49 -4.81
N ALA A 91 -7.99 -12.05 -4.51
CA ALA A 91 -8.85 -12.82 -5.42
C ALA A 91 -9.30 -12.05 -6.68
N LYS A 92 -9.32 -10.72 -6.62
CA LYS A 92 -9.58 -9.85 -7.78
C LYS A 92 -8.30 -9.45 -8.53
N ALA A 93 -7.13 -9.72 -7.96
CA ALA A 93 -5.82 -9.48 -8.54
C ALA A 93 -5.20 -10.81 -9.02
N TYR A 94 -4.24 -11.35 -8.26
CA TYR A 94 -3.32 -12.39 -8.73
C TYR A 94 -3.68 -13.83 -8.31
N THR A 95 -4.75 -14.04 -7.55
CA THR A 95 -5.19 -15.39 -7.14
C THR A 95 -6.52 -15.83 -7.75
N ARG A 96 -6.93 -15.20 -8.84
CA ARG A 96 -8.19 -15.49 -9.53
C ARG A 96 -8.29 -16.98 -9.90
N GLY A 97 -9.07 -17.76 -9.15
CA GLY A 97 -9.13 -19.22 -9.32
C GLY A 97 -8.53 -20.02 -8.16
N GLY A 98 -8.22 -19.36 -7.04
CA GLY A 98 -7.92 -19.99 -5.76
C GLY A 98 -6.45 -20.32 -5.52
N PHE A 99 -5.53 -19.85 -6.37
CA PHE A 99 -4.09 -20.07 -6.22
C PHE A 99 -3.29 -18.88 -6.76
N PHE A 100 -2.11 -18.66 -6.19
CA PHE A 100 -1.18 -17.62 -6.65
C PHE A 100 -0.59 -17.95 -8.03
N ASP A 101 -0.69 -17.00 -8.94
CA ASP A 101 -0.11 -17.07 -10.28
C ASP A 101 0.82 -15.85 -10.49
N PRO A 102 2.15 -16.05 -10.61
CA PRO A 102 3.10 -14.96 -10.76
C PRO A 102 2.94 -14.19 -12.08
N ASP A 103 2.58 -14.86 -13.17
CA ASP A 103 2.39 -14.19 -14.46
C ASP A 103 1.19 -13.25 -14.40
N ARG A 104 0.14 -13.65 -13.66
CA ARG A 104 -1.01 -12.77 -13.39
C ARG A 104 -0.67 -11.61 -12.48
N MET A 105 0.18 -11.82 -11.46
CA MET A 105 0.67 -10.74 -10.61
C MET A 105 1.41 -9.68 -11.42
N ILE A 106 2.34 -10.12 -12.29
CA ILE A 106 3.10 -9.21 -13.14
C ILE A 106 2.18 -8.47 -14.11
N ALA A 107 1.29 -9.19 -14.82
CA ALA A 107 0.33 -8.57 -15.74
C ALA A 107 -0.58 -7.55 -15.05
N PHE A 108 -1.04 -7.86 -13.83
CA PHE A 108 -1.83 -6.95 -13.00
C PHE A 108 -1.07 -5.67 -12.66
N LEU A 109 0.19 -5.78 -12.19
CA LEU A 109 1.01 -4.62 -11.84
C LEU A 109 1.34 -3.75 -13.06
N VAL A 110 1.64 -4.36 -14.21
CA VAL A 110 1.86 -3.65 -15.49
C VAL A 110 0.61 -2.85 -15.87
N ASN A 111 -0.56 -3.49 -15.86
CA ASN A 111 -1.80 -2.81 -16.21
C ASN A 111 -2.15 -1.69 -15.23
N ALA A 112 -1.91 -1.88 -13.93
CA ALA A 112 -2.12 -0.86 -12.92
C ALA A 112 -1.22 0.36 -13.15
N ALA A 113 0.05 0.15 -13.49
CA ALA A 113 0.99 1.22 -13.81
C ALA A 113 0.59 1.98 -15.09
N GLU A 114 0.23 1.27 -16.16
CA GLU A 114 -0.25 1.88 -17.42
C GLU A 114 -1.51 2.71 -17.18
N THR A 115 -2.45 2.19 -16.39
CA THR A 115 -3.68 2.90 -16.00
C THR A 115 -3.37 4.17 -15.22
N ALA A 116 -2.45 4.10 -14.24
CA ALA A 116 -2.05 5.28 -13.46
C ALA A 116 -1.50 6.40 -14.35
N ILE A 117 -0.66 6.05 -15.34
CA ILE A 117 -0.11 7.00 -16.30
C ILE A 117 -1.23 7.60 -17.16
N ALA A 118 -2.15 6.77 -17.66
CA ALA A 118 -3.27 7.23 -18.49
C ALA A 118 -4.22 8.18 -17.74
N GLU A 119 -4.37 8.00 -16.44
CA GLU A 119 -5.15 8.88 -15.54
C GLU A 119 -4.38 10.13 -15.10
N GLY A 120 -3.10 10.27 -15.48
CA GLY A 120 -2.28 11.46 -15.22
C GLY A 120 -1.44 11.41 -13.95
N TYR A 121 -1.34 10.26 -13.29
CA TYR A 121 -0.44 10.08 -12.15
C TYR A 121 1.00 9.88 -12.61
N HIS A 122 1.94 10.49 -11.89
CA HIS A 122 3.37 10.42 -12.19
C HIS A 122 4.05 9.16 -11.64
N ALA A 123 3.39 8.46 -10.71
CA ALA A 123 3.85 7.19 -10.14
C ALA A 123 2.66 6.38 -9.60
N ILE A 124 2.84 5.06 -9.57
CA ILE A 124 2.01 4.12 -8.82
C ILE A 124 2.80 3.61 -7.61
N ARG A 125 2.10 3.47 -6.49
CA ARG A 125 2.59 2.94 -5.23
C ARG A 125 1.77 1.73 -4.80
#